data_AF-A0A3C1THQ9-F1
#
_entry.id   AF-A0A3C1THQ9-F1
#
_cell.length_a   1.000
_cell.length_b   1.000
_cell.length_c   1.000
_cell.angle_alpha   90.00
_cell.angle_beta   90.00
_cell.angle_gamma   90.00
#
_symmetry.space_group_name_H-M   'P 1'
#
loop_
_entity.id
_entity.type
_entity.pdbx_description
1 polymer ?
#
loop_
_entity_poly.entity_id
_entity_poly.type
_entity_poly.pdbx_seq_one_letter_code
_entity_poly.pdbx_strand_id
1 'polypeptide(L)'
;MGSTKVPRKLLTIIMPQIRRQLVILALCIFTLGRGGAFAQKDSLNIKPNYRALHWIMAGESVAYVGSIYGLSKAWYKTNDFSHFHVSDDAHEWQQLDKVGHFFTAYQICRHTAALYRQTNVSRKQAALYGALSGFLFLTPIELLDGFQYPTYGFSPSDMVANVLGPSLYLGQYALWNEERIVPKFSFHPTSLAKVRPELLGQNLSEQWLKDYNGQT
;
A
#
# COMPACT_ATOMS: atom_id res chain seq x y z
N MET A 1 20.85 3.23 32.11
CA MET A 1 22.25 3.67 31.93
C MET A 1 22.84 2.87 30.79
N GLY A 2 23.21 3.51 29.67
CA GLY A 2 23.83 2.84 28.51
C GLY A 2 23.30 3.31 27.16
N SER A 3 23.60 4.55 26.76
CA SER A 3 23.41 5.01 25.38
C SER A 3 24.37 4.24 24.48
N THR A 4 23.87 3.29 23.68
CA THR A 4 24.62 2.61 22.62
C THR A 4 24.78 3.57 21.44
N LYS A 5 25.64 4.58 21.62
CA LYS A 5 26.05 5.45 20.52
C LYS A 5 26.76 4.58 19.48
N VAL A 6 26.15 4.45 18.30
CA VAL A 6 26.80 3.86 17.14
C VAL A 6 28.14 4.56 16.95
N PRO A 7 29.28 3.84 16.96
CA PRO A 7 30.58 4.46 16.94
C PRO A 7 30.73 5.29 15.65
N ARG A 8 31.20 6.55 15.79
CA ARG A 8 31.34 7.49 14.66
C ARG A 8 32.07 6.90 13.45
N LYS A 9 33.00 5.97 13.68
CA LYS A 9 33.72 5.22 12.63
C LYS A 9 32.80 4.35 11.76
N LEU A 10 31.75 3.76 12.35
CA LEU A 10 30.77 2.95 11.63
C LEU A 10 29.86 3.83 10.76
N LEU A 11 29.44 4.99 11.28
CA LEU A 11 28.65 5.98 10.52
C LEU A 11 29.42 6.53 9.31
N THR A 12 30.73 6.79 9.45
CA THR A 12 31.56 7.23 8.31
C THR A 12 31.74 6.19 7.21
N ILE A 13 31.55 4.90 7.49
CA ILE A 13 31.65 3.82 6.49
C ILE A 13 30.28 3.57 5.84
N ILE A 14 29.21 3.57 6.63
CA ILE A 14 27.85 3.25 6.16
C ILE A 14 27.24 4.38 5.33
N MET A 15 27.41 5.65 5.74
CA MET A 15 26.82 6.80 5.06
C MET A 15 27.22 6.94 3.57
N PRO A 16 28.50 6.78 3.17
CA PRO A 16 28.87 6.82 1.76
C PRO A 16 28.35 5.60 0.98
N GLN A 17 28.19 4.43 1.61
CA GLN A 17 27.58 3.26 0.97
C GLN A 17 26.09 3.46 0.71
N ILE A 18 25.34 4.00 1.68
CA ILE A 18 23.92 4.36 1.51
C ILE A 18 23.77 5.45 0.45
N ARG A 19 24.61 6.50 0.48
CA ARG A 19 24.58 7.55 -0.54
C ARG A 19 24.88 6.99 -1.94
N ARG A 20 25.81 6.03 -2.06
CA ARG A 20 26.11 5.34 -3.32
C ARG A 20 24.93 4.48 -3.79
N GLN A 21 24.26 3.75 -2.89
CA GLN A 21 23.05 2.97 -3.20
C GLN A 21 21.91 3.87 -3.67
N LEU A 22 21.69 5.02 -3.01
CA LEU A 22 20.67 6.00 -3.39
C LEU A 22 20.97 6.68 -4.74
N VAL A 23 22.25 6.96 -5.02
CA VAL A 23 22.68 7.50 -6.33
C VAL A 23 22.53 6.47 -7.44
N ILE A 24 22.85 5.20 -7.18
CA ILE A 24 22.63 4.10 -8.14
C ILE A 24 21.12 3.92 -8.39
N LEU A 25 20.29 3.95 -7.35
CA LEU A 25 18.83 3.88 -7.47
C LEU A 25 18.26 5.06 -8.28
N ALA A 26 18.73 6.28 -8.02
CA ALA A 26 18.35 7.47 -8.77
C ALA A 26 18.80 7.40 -10.25
N LEU A 27 20.00 6.87 -10.52
CA LEU A 27 20.49 6.63 -11.88
C LEU A 27 19.67 5.57 -12.62
N CYS A 28 19.28 4.48 -11.94
CA CYS A 28 18.39 3.47 -12.52
C CYS A 28 17.04 4.05 -12.93
N ILE A 29 16.43 4.89 -12.06
CA ILE A 29 15.17 5.60 -12.36
C ILE A 29 15.34 6.53 -13.58
N PHE A 30 16.48 7.23 -13.68
CA PHE A 30 16.74 8.16 -14.79
C PHE A 30 17.03 7.46 -16.13
N THR A 31 17.66 6.27 -16.10
CA THR A 31 17.94 5.49 -17.31
C THR A 31 16.73 4.72 -17.86
N LEU A 32 15.75 4.39 -17.00
CA LEU A 32 14.52 3.72 -17.42
C LEU A 32 13.53 4.66 -18.15
N GLY A 33 13.75 5.98 -18.10
CA GLY A 33 12.90 6.99 -18.75
C GLY A 33 13.20 7.28 -20.23
N ARG A 34 14.17 6.62 -20.86
CA ARG A 34 14.60 6.93 -22.26
C ARG A 34 14.18 5.91 -23.32
N GLY A 35 13.54 4.82 -22.93
CA GLY A 35 12.93 3.88 -23.89
C GLY A 35 11.55 4.38 -24.28
N GLY A 36 11.42 5.01 -25.45
CA GLY A 36 10.11 5.21 -26.06
C GLY A 36 9.48 3.85 -26.36
N ALA A 37 8.65 3.36 -25.44
CA ALA A 37 7.83 2.19 -25.70
C ALA A 37 6.86 2.55 -26.82
N PHE A 38 6.94 1.85 -27.94
CA PHE A 38 5.90 1.84 -28.96
C PHE A 38 4.61 1.33 -28.30
N ALA A 39 3.79 2.26 -27.83
CA ALA A 39 2.46 1.94 -27.33
C ALA A 39 1.64 1.40 -28.49
N GLN A 40 1.15 0.17 -28.37
CA GLN A 40 0.11 -0.35 -29.23
C GLN A 40 -1.08 0.61 -29.18
N LYS A 41 -1.33 1.30 -30.29
CA LYS A 41 -2.49 2.18 -30.45
C LYS A 41 -3.72 1.28 -30.45
N ASP A 42 -4.60 1.45 -29.48
CA ASP A 42 -5.86 0.70 -29.41
C ASP A 42 -6.65 1.00 -30.70
N SER A 43 -6.87 -0.03 -31.52
CA SER A 43 -7.36 0.11 -32.91
C SER A 43 -8.88 0.23 -33.00
N LEU A 44 -9.58 0.13 -31.88
CA LEU A 44 -11.02 0.31 -31.81
C LEU A 44 -11.32 1.75 -31.37
N ASN A 45 -11.95 2.54 -32.24
CA ASN A 45 -12.40 3.91 -31.96
C ASN A 45 -13.62 3.92 -31.01
N ILE A 46 -13.50 3.26 -29.86
CA ILE A 46 -14.52 3.20 -28.82
C ILE A 46 -14.32 4.42 -27.94
N LYS A 47 -15.33 5.30 -27.91
CA LYS A 47 -15.29 6.50 -27.07
C LYS A 47 -15.46 6.12 -25.60
N PRO A 48 -14.74 6.79 -24.67
CA PRO A 48 -14.96 6.61 -23.24
C PRO A 48 -16.42 6.92 -22.83
N ASN A 49 -16.99 6.08 -21.97
CA ASN A 49 -18.29 6.27 -21.35
C ASN A 49 -18.12 6.93 -19.98
N TYR A 50 -17.99 8.26 -19.97
CA TYR A 50 -17.79 9.03 -18.75
C TYR A 50 -18.98 8.96 -17.77
N ARG A 51 -20.21 8.74 -18.26
CA ARG A 51 -21.36 8.53 -17.37
C ARG A 51 -21.20 7.28 -16.53
N ALA A 52 -20.79 6.17 -17.14
CA ALA A 52 -20.48 4.94 -16.41
C ALA A 52 -19.30 5.13 -15.45
N LEU A 53 -18.25 5.84 -15.89
CA LEU A 53 -17.09 6.16 -15.04
C LEU A 53 -17.49 6.92 -13.77
N HIS A 54 -18.31 7.96 -13.91
CA HIS A 54 -18.77 8.74 -12.75
C HIS A 54 -19.62 7.89 -11.79
N TRP A 55 -20.44 6.97 -12.30
CA TRP A 55 -21.20 6.05 -11.45
C TRP A 55 -20.30 5.07 -10.70
N ILE A 56 -19.26 4.54 -11.34
CA ILE A 56 -18.26 3.69 -10.68
C ILE A 56 -17.54 4.50 -9.60
N MET A 57 -17.08 5.72 -9.90
CA MET A 57 -16.43 6.60 -8.92
C MET A 57 -17.35 6.97 -7.75
N ALA A 58 -18.64 7.20 -8.01
CA ALA A 58 -19.62 7.46 -6.95
C ALA A 58 -19.81 6.23 -6.05
N GLY A 59 -19.95 5.04 -6.64
CA GLY A 59 -20.05 3.79 -5.88
C GLY A 59 -18.79 3.50 -5.05
N GLU A 60 -17.62 3.70 -5.64
CA GLU A 60 -16.34 3.61 -4.94
C GLU A 60 -16.23 4.62 -3.80
N SER A 61 -16.69 5.87 -3.98
CA SER A 61 -16.68 6.88 -2.93
C SER A 61 -17.55 6.46 -1.74
N VAL A 62 -18.73 5.88 -2.00
CA VAL A 62 -19.60 5.34 -0.96
C VAL A 62 -18.93 4.16 -0.24
N ALA A 63 -18.31 3.24 -0.99
CA ALA A 63 -17.58 2.11 -0.43
C ALA A 63 -16.39 2.59 0.43
N TYR A 64 -15.62 3.55 -0.06
CA TYR A 64 -14.50 4.18 0.64
C TYR A 64 -14.95 4.80 1.97
N VAL A 65 -15.99 5.65 1.97
CA VAL A 65 -16.50 6.25 3.21
C VAL A 65 -17.01 5.19 4.18
N GLY A 66 -17.74 4.19 3.67
CA GLY A 66 -18.25 3.09 4.48
C GLY A 66 -17.12 2.27 5.13
N SER A 67 -16.07 1.96 4.37
CA SER A 67 -14.89 1.24 4.85
C SER A 67 -14.12 2.04 5.89
N ILE A 68 -13.80 3.32 5.63
CA ILE A 68 -13.08 4.16 6.59
C ILE A 68 -13.89 4.34 7.88
N TYR A 69 -15.20 4.55 7.77
CA TYR A 69 -16.07 4.63 8.95
C TYR A 69 -16.08 3.32 9.74
N GLY A 70 -16.22 2.18 9.06
CA GLY A 70 -16.22 0.86 9.68
C GLY A 70 -14.89 0.54 10.38
N LEU A 71 -13.77 0.79 9.71
CA LEU A 71 -12.42 0.62 10.27
C LEU A 71 -12.19 1.55 11.46
N SER A 72 -12.58 2.82 11.34
CA SER A 72 -12.49 3.78 12.44
C SER A 72 -13.26 3.32 13.68
N LYS A 73 -14.47 2.77 13.48
CA LYS A 73 -15.26 2.17 14.58
C LYS A 73 -14.67 0.88 15.13
N ALA A 74 -13.96 0.10 14.31
CA ALA A 74 -13.36 -1.16 14.74
C ALA A 74 -12.06 -0.94 15.53
N TRP A 75 -11.23 0.02 15.10
CA TRP A 75 -9.87 0.20 15.62
C TRP A 75 -9.74 1.32 16.66
N TYR A 76 -10.59 2.36 16.63
CA TYR A 76 -10.43 3.54 17.50
C TYR A 76 -11.56 3.73 18.50
N LYS A 77 -12.38 2.69 18.76
CA LYS A 77 -13.58 2.80 19.61
C LYS A 77 -13.27 3.24 21.06
N THR A 78 -12.11 2.85 21.58
CA THR A 78 -11.78 2.95 23.01
C THR A 78 -10.83 4.08 23.34
N ASN A 79 -10.32 4.79 22.33
CA ASN A 79 -9.28 5.79 22.48
C ASN A 79 -9.86 7.17 22.12
N ASP A 80 -9.65 8.14 23.01
CA ASP A 80 -9.95 9.53 22.70
C ASP A 80 -8.89 10.07 21.73
N PHE A 81 -9.32 10.84 20.73
CA PHE A 81 -8.40 11.51 19.81
C PHE A 81 -7.46 12.45 20.59
N SER A 82 -6.16 12.24 20.44
CA SER A 82 -5.11 13.00 21.10
C SER A 82 -4.53 14.09 20.18
N HIS A 83 -3.40 14.69 20.58
CA HIS A 83 -2.58 15.47 19.64
C HIS A 83 -1.97 14.54 18.58
N PHE A 84 -1.72 15.09 17.39
CA PHE A 84 -1.06 14.35 16.32
C PHE A 84 0.38 14.02 16.72
N HIS A 85 0.79 12.77 16.55
CA HIS A 85 2.18 12.36 16.70
C HIS A 85 2.60 11.36 15.62
N VAL A 86 3.89 11.41 15.33
CA VAL A 86 4.57 10.51 14.40
C VAL A 86 5.26 9.43 15.23
N SER A 87 5.12 8.17 14.82
CA SER A 87 5.80 7.03 15.41
C SER A 87 6.62 6.32 14.33
N ASP A 88 7.88 5.97 14.62
CA ASP A 88 8.69 5.15 13.74
C ASP A 88 8.61 3.69 14.20
N ASP A 89 7.81 2.92 13.50
CA ASP A 89 7.57 1.51 13.75
C ASP A 89 8.21 0.61 12.66
N ALA A 90 9.16 1.16 11.90
CA ALA A 90 9.90 0.44 10.86
C ALA A 90 10.75 -0.73 11.40
N HIS A 91 10.74 -0.99 12.71
CA HIS A 91 11.41 -2.11 13.35
C HIS A 91 10.45 -3.16 13.91
N GLU A 92 9.15 -2.91 13.79
CA GLU A 92 8.13 -3.78 14.35
C GLU A 92 7.70 -4.88 13.38
N TRP A 93 7.15 -5.96 13.94
CA TRP A 93 6.42 -7.03 13.24
C TRP A 93 7.07 -7.58 11.96
N GLN A 94 8.41 -7.58 11.88
CA GLN A 94 9.16 -8.02 10.70
C GLN A 94 8.68 -7.38 9.38
N GLN A 95 8.27 -6.11 9.42
CA GLN A 95 7.74 -5.35 8.28
C GLN A 95 6.39 -5.84 7.73
N LEU A 96 5.71 -6.75 8.42
CA LEU A 96 4.50 -7.32 7.88
C LEU A 96 3.41 -6.28 7.65
N ASP A 97 3.32 -5.29 8.52
CA ASP A 97 2.38 -4.19 8.37
C ASP A 97 2.62 -3.44 7.05
N LYS A 98 3.89 -3.11 6.77
CA LYS A 98 4.34 -2.42 5.54
C LYS A 98 4.01 -3.28 4.30
N VAL A 99 4.18 -4.59 4.40
CA VAL A 99 3.79 -5.53 3.34
C VAL A 99 2.28 -5.52 3.14
N GLY A 100 1.51 -5.48 4.24
CA GLY A 100 0.05 -5.32 4.23
C GLY A 100 -0.39 -4.02 3.56
N HIS A 101 0.24 -2.90 3.89
CA HIS A 101 0.02 -1.59 3.27
C HIS A 101 0.32 -1.61 1.78
N PHE A 102 1.50 -2.08 1.40
CA PHE A 102 1.92 -2.22 0.01
C PHE A 102 0.96 -3.10 -0.79
N PHE A 103 0.65 -4.28 -0.26
CA PHE A 103 -0.22 -5.26 -0.92
C PHE A 103 -1.64 -4.72 -1.07
N THR A 104 -2.22 -4.21 0.02
CA THR A 104 -3.60 -3.70 0.01
C THR A 104 -3.75 -2.53 -0.95
N ALA A 105 -2.85 -1.54 -0.89
CA ALA A 105 -2.85 -0.43 -1.82
C ALA A 105 -2.73 -0.91 -3.28
N TYR A 106 -1.79 -1.83 -3.55
CA TYR A 106 -1.64 -2.43 -4.89
C TYR A 106 -2.93 -3.11 -5.38
N GLN A 107 -3.56 -3.93 -4.55
CA GLN A 107 -4.77 -4.65 -4.94
C GLN A 107 -5.93 -3.70 -5.21
N ILE A 108 -6.11 -2.67 -4.38
CA ILE A 108 -7.13 -1.64 -4.60
C ILE A 108 -6.89 -0.99 -5.95
N CYS A 109 -5.65 -0.61 -6.29
CA CYS A 109 -5.32 -0.07 -7.60
C CYS A 109 -5.71 -1.01 -8.74
N ARG A 110 -5.33 -2.28 -8.66
CA ARG A 110 -5.60 -3.28 -9.69
C ARG A 110 -7.10 -3.47 -9.92
N HIS A 111 -7.87 -3.60 -8.84
CA HIS A 111 -9.30 -3.87 -8.92
C HIS A 111 -10.11 -2.65 -9.37
N THR A 112 -9.81 -1.46 -8.85
CA THR A 112 -10.47 -0.21 -9.28
C THR A 112 -10.16 0.13 -10.73
N ALA A 113 -8.89 0.00 -11.17
CA ALA A 113 -8.52 0.18 -12.56
C ALA A 113 -9.23 -0.83 -13.49
N ALA A 114 -9.41 -2.08 -13.06
CA ALA A 114 -10.16 -3.07 -13.82
C ALA A 114 -11.65 -2.66 -14.00
N LEU A 115 -12.28 -2.07 -12.99
CA LEU A 115 -13.62 -1.50 -13.10
C LEU A 115 -13.65 -0.31 -14.06
N TYR A 116 -12.72 0.63 -13.93
CA TYR A 116 -12.64 1.80 -14.82
C TYR A 116 -12.44 1.41 -16.28
N ARG A 117 -11.67 0.35 -16.57
CA ARG A 117 -11.47 -0.16 -17.94
C ARG A 117 -12.78 -0.59 -18.62
N GLN A 118 -13.82 -0.96 -17.86
CA GLN A 118 -15.15 -1.28 -18.41
C GLN A 118 -15.84 -0.06 -19.04
N THR A 119 -15.33 1.14 -18.77
CA THR A 119 -15.87 2.40 -19.29
C THR A 119 -15.17 2.89 -20.55
N ASN A 120 -14.26 2.09 -21.13
CA ASN A 120 -13.49 2.42 -22.33
C ASN A 120 -12.56 3.64 -22.18
N VAL A 121 -12.26 4.08 -20.96
CA VAL A 121 -11.10 4.97 -20.74
C VAL A 121 -9.81 4.25 -21.09
N SER A 122 -8.77 4.99 -21.47
CA SER A 122 -7.48 4.38 -21.82
C SER A 122 -6.89 3.60 -20.64
N ARG A 123 -6.08 2.57 -20.93
CA ARG A 123 -5.38 1.78 -19.90
C ARG A 123 -4.58 2.67 -18.93
N LYS A 124 -3.94 3.72 -19.45
CA LYS A 124 -3.17 4.68 -18.65
C LYS A 124 -4.07 5.52 -17.74
N GLN A 125 -5.23 5.97 -18.22
CA GLN A 125 -6.21 6.68 -17.37
C GLN A 125 -6.77 5.77 -16.29
N ALA A 126 -7.18 4.55 -16.64
CA ALA A 126 -7.65 3.58 -15.65
C ALA A 126 -6.58 3.26 -14.61
N ALA A 127 -5.33 3.08 -15.04
CA ALA A 127 -4.21 2.82 -14.14
C ALA A 127 -3.92 4.00 -13.21
N LEU A 128 -3.98 5.24 -13.72
CA LEU A 128 -3.81 6.45 -12.90
C LEU A 128 -4.93 6.60 -11.87
N TYR A 129 -6.19 6.45 -12.29
CA TYR A 129 -7.32 6.55 -11.36
C TYR A 129 -7.25 5.46 -10.29
N GLY A 130 -6.97 4.22 -10.67
CA GLY A 130 -6.80 3.15 -9.69
C GLY A 130 -5.61 3.37 -8.76
N ALA A 131 -4.49 3.89 -9.27
CA ALA A 131 -3.34 4.27 -8.43
C ALA A 131 -3.73 5.30 -7.35
N LEU A 132 -4.51 6.32 -7.73
CA LEU A 132 -5.04 7.30 -6.79
C LEU A 132 -5.98 6.65 -5.76
N SER A 133 -6.86 5.75 -6.19
CA SER A 133 -7.76 5.02 -5.30
C SER A 133 -7.02 4.23 -4.22
N GLY A 134 -5.99 3.45 -4.59
CA GLY A 134 -5.22 2.67 -3.63
C GLY A 134 -4.42 3.53 -2.64
N PHE A 135 -3.80 4.61 -3.13
CA PHE A 135 -3.09 5.57 -2.27
C PHE A 135 -4.03 6.27 -1.29
N LEU A 136 -5.16 6.77 -1.78
CA LEU A 136 -6.14 7.51 -0.97
C LEU A 136 -6.89 6.61 0.01
N PHE A 137 -6.98 5.30 -0.24
CA PHE A 137 -7.68 4.39 0.67
C PHE A 137 -6.96 4.21 2.01
N LEU A 138 -5.63 4.03 2.01
CA LEU A 138 -4.87 3.75 3.24
C LEU A 138 -4.33 5.02 3.93
N THR A 139 -4.09 6.10 3.18
CA THR A 139 -3.58 7.36 3.75
C THR A 139 -4.41 7.90 4.94
N PRO A 140 -5.76 7.87 4.91
CA PRO A 140 -6.57 8.31 6.04
C PRO A 140 -6.37 7.47 7.30
N ILE A 141 -6.04 6.19 7.16
CA ILE A 141 -5.80 5.29 8.31
C ILE A 141 -4.55 5.77 9.05
N GLU A 142 -3.45 6.00 8.33
CA GLU A 142 -2.21 6.55 8.92
C GLU A 142 -2.43 7.90 9.60
N LEU A 143 -3.25 8.76 8.98
CA LEU A 143 -3.60 10.05 9.56
C LEU A 143 -4.41 9.88 10.84
N LEU A 144 -5.35 8.93 10.87
CA LEU A 144 -6.13 8.60 12.06
C LEU A 144 -5.24 8.03 13.16
N ASP A 145 -4.33 7.12 12.83
CA ASP A 145 -3.35 6.53 13.77
C ASP A 145 -2.51 7.61 14.44
N GLY A 146 -2.13 8.67 13.71
CA GLY A 146 -1.43 9.81 14.27
C GLY A 146 -2.13 10.51 15.43
N PHE A 147 -3.45 10.36 15.59
CA PHE A 147 -4.21 10.93 16.69
C PHE A 147 -4.59 9.91 17.78
N GLN A 148 -3.97 8.73 17.82
CA GLN A 148 -4.35 7.64 18.73
C GLN A 148 -3.32 7.38 19.84
N TYR A 149 -2.61 8.42 20.27
CA TYR A 149 -1.61 8.30 21.34
C TYR A 149 -2.24 7.73 22.63
N PRO A 150 -1.58 6.79 23.33
CA PRO A 150 -0.25 6.21 23.05
C PRO A 150 -0.28 4.89 22.28
N THR A 151 -1.42 4.50 21.71
CA THR A 151 -1.63 3.14 21.18
C THR A 151 -1.08 2.99 19.77
N TYR A 152 -1.40 3.94 18.89
CA TYR A 152 -0.90 3.99 17.50
C TYR A 152 -0.33 5.38 17.24
N GLY A 153 0.39 5.54 16.13
CA GLY A 153 0.91 6.82 15.67
C GLY A 153 1.07 6.81 14.15
N PHE A 154 1.18 7.99 13.55
CA PHE A 154 1.39 8.09 12.10
C PHE A 154 2.75 7.52 11.75
N SER A 155 2.79 6.52 10.87
CA SER A 155 4.02 5.85 10.46
C SER A 155 4.52 6.37 9.11
N PRO A 156 5.73 6.99 9.06
CA PRO A 156 6.34 7.35 7.80
C PRO A 156 6.64 6.11 6.92
N SER A 157 6.96 4.97 7.52
CA SER A 157 7.24 3.72 6.79
C SER A 157 5.99 3.13 6.15
N ASP A 158 4.85 3.16 6.83
CA ASP A 158 3.59 2.66 6.26
C ASP A 158 3.05 3.62 5.20
N MET A 159 3.24 4.93 5.38
CA MET A 159 3.01 5.89 4.29
C MET A 159 3.90 5.66 3.06
N VAL A 160 5.16 5.27 3.24
CA VAL A 160 6.01 4.87 2.11
C VAL A 160 5.45 3.62 1.43
N ALA A 161 5.03 2.61 2.20
CA ALA A 161 4.40 1.41 1.65
C ALA A 161 3.09 1.71 0.89
N ASN A 162 2.26 2.62 1.42
CA ASN A 162 1.03 3.14 0.79
C ASN A 162 1.31 3.82 -0.56
N VAL A 163 2.51 4.37 -0.77
CA VAL A 163 2.93 4.96 -2.05
C VAL A 163 3.56 3.90 -2.97
N LEU A 164 4.36 2.98 -2.43
CA LEU A 164 5.08 1.98 -3.22
C LEU A 164 4.16 1.00 -3.95
N GLY A 165 3.07 0.55 -3.32
CA GLY A 165 2.09 -0.35 -3.96
C GLY A 165 1.48 0.26 -5.23
N PRO A 166 0.82 1.44 -5.13
CA PRO A 166 0.27 2.16 -6.28
C PRO A 166 1.34 2.54 -7.31
N SER A 167 2.55 2.89 -6.85
CA SER A 167 3.67 3.23 -7.74
C SER A 167 4.11 2.03 -8.58
N LEU A 168 4.18 0.83 -8.00
CA LEU A 168 4.44 -0.39 -8.76
C LEU A 168 3.34 -0.61 -9.80
N TYR A 169 2.07 -0.53 -9.40
CA TYR A 169 0.96 -0.74 -10.33
C TYR A 169 0.98 0.25 -11.50
N LEU A 170 1.05 1.56 -11.20
CA LEU A 170 1.08 2.62 -12.21
C LEU A 170 2.33 2.55 -13.09
N GLY A 171 3.50 2.28 -12.49
CA GLY A 171 4.77 2.17 -13.18
C GLY A 171 4.76 1.09 -14.27
N GLN A 172 4.08 -0.04 -14.02
CA GLN A 172 3.92 -1.10 -15.01
C GLN A 172 3.15 -0.63 -16.26
N TYR A 173 2.06 0.12 -16.09
CA TYR A 173 1.32 0.68 -17.23
C TYR A 173 2.03 1.87 -17.89
N ALA A 174 2.84 2.61 -17.15
CA ALA A 174 3.69 3.66 -17.70
C ALA A 174 4.79 3.09 -18.61
N LEU A 175 5.46 2.01 -18.17
CA LEU A 175 6.61 1.41 -18.84
C LEU A 175 6.22 0.35 -19.89
N TRP A 176 5.25 -0.51 -19.57
CA TRP A 176 4.88 -1.67 -20.39
C TRP A 176 3.45 -1.65 -20.92
N ASN A 177 2.62 -0.70 -20.48
CA ASN A 177 1.19 -0.62 -20.85
C ASN A 177 0.38 -1.88 -20.51
N GLU A 178 0.89 -2.71 -19.60
CA GLU A 178 0.31 -3.95 -19.10
C GLU A 178 0.87 -4.27 -17.70
N GLU A 179 0.18 -5.15 -16.98
CA GLU A 179 0.62 -5.67 -15.68
C GLU A 179 1.44 -6.94 -15.87
N ARG A 180 2.61 -7.04 -15.23
CA ARG A 180 3.57 -8.16 -15.34
C ARG A 180 3.94 -8.76 -13.98
N ILE A 181 4.16 -7.90 -12.99
CA ILE A 181 4.50 -8.23 -11.61
C ILE A 181 3.23 -8.05 -10.79
N VAL A 182 2.74 -9.15 -10.21
CA VAL A 182 1.50 -9.15 -9.44
C VAL A 182 1.77 -9.77 -8.08
N PRO A 183 1.78 -8.98 -6.99
CA PRO A 183 1.79 -9.52 -5.64
C PRO A 183 0.59 -10.45 -5.43
N LYS A 184 0.86 -11.61 -4.83
CA LYS A 184 -0.15 -12.62 -4.48
C LYS A 184 -0.13 -12.81 -2.97
N PHE A 185 -1.25 -13.25 -2.45
CA PHE A 185 -1.43 -13.61 -1.06
C PHE A 185 -1.95 -15.03 -1.00
N SER A 186 -1.37 -15.84 -0.12
CA SER A 186 -1.90 -17.13 0.27
C SER A 186 -1.87 -17.30 1.77
N PHE A 187 -2.74 -18.16 2.29
CA PHE A 187 -2.85 -18.42 3.71
C PHE A 187 -3.11 -19.90 3.97
N HIS A 188 -2.50 -20.42 5.03
CA HIS A 188 -2.83 -21.71 5.61
C HIS A 188 -2.87 -21.62 7.14
N PRO A 189 -3.82 -22.27 7.83
CA PRO A 189 -3.86 -22.29 9.29
C PRO A 189 -2.61 -22.94 9.87
N THR A 190 -2.01 -22.29 10.88
CA THR A 190 -0.88 -22.89 11.59
C THR A 190 -1.34 -23.58 12.88
N SER A 191 -0.49 -24.44 13.43
CA SER A 191 -0.74 -25.02 14.76
C SER A 191 -0.67 -23.97 15.88
N LEU A 192 -0.07 -22.80 15.64
CA LEU A 192 0.09 -21.74 16.64
C LEU A 192 -1.25 -21.12 17.02
N ALA A 193 -2.20 -21.05 16.08
CA ALA A 193 -3.55 -20.55 16.35
C ALA A 193 -4.29 -21.34 17.42
N LYS A 194 -3.95 -22.63 17.63
CA LYS A 194 -4.51 -23.43 18.74
C LYS A 194 -3.90 -23.09 20.10
N VAL A 195 -2.70 -22.52 20.11
CA VAL A 195 -1.96 -22.15 21.33
C VAL A 195 -2.33 -20.74 21.80
N ARG A 196 -2.54 -19.80 20.86
CA ARG A 196 -2.96 -18.41 21.15
C ARG A 196 -4.13 -17.97 20.27
N PRO A 197 -5.31 -18.60 20.41
CA PRO A 197 -6.48 -18.33 19.55
C PRO A 197 -7.01 -16.90 19.68
N GLU A 198 -6.80 -16.23 20.81
CA GLU A 198 -7.16 -14.83 21.04
C GLU A 198 -6.35 -13.86 20.17
N LEU A 199 -5.07 -14.17 19.94
CA LEU A 199 -4.15 -13.35 19.16
C LEU A 199 -4.16 -13.73 17.68
N LEU A 200 -4.14 -15.03 17.38
CA LEU A 200 -3.97 -15.57 16.03
C LEU A 200 -5.30 -15.97 15.37
N GLY A 201 -6.42 -15.85 16.07
CA GLY A 201 -7.77 -16.11 15.54
C GLY A 201 -8.35 -17.46 15.98
N GLN A 202 -9.62 -17.42 16.40
CA GLN A 202 -10.32 -18.58 16.95
C GLN A 202 -10.87 -19.55 15.89
N ASN A 203 -11.02 -19.05 14.66
CA ASN A 203 -11.66 -19.75 13.55
C ASN A 203 -11.00 -19.33 12.23
N LEU A 204 -11.31 -20.04 11.13
CA LEU A 204 -10.69 -19.78 9.84
C LEU A 204 -10.89 -18.34 9.35
N SER A 205 -12.06 -17.73 9.62
CA SER A 205 -12.38 -16.35 9.23
C SER A 205 -11.58 -15.27 9.98
N GLU A 206 -11.00 -15.59 11.13
CA GLU A 206 -10.08 -14.70 11.84
C GLU A 206 -8.62 -15.03 11.50
N GLN A 207 -8.29 -16.31 11.36
CA GLN A 207 -6.92 -16.77 11.21
C GLN A 207 -6.28 -16.29 9.91
N TRP A 208 -7.03 -16.23 8.80
CA TRP A 208 -6.47 -15.73 7.54
C TRP A 208 -5.97 -14.29 7.64
N LEU A 209 -6.55 -13.50 8.55
CA LEU A 209 -6.16 -12.12 8.80
C LEU A 209 -5.11 -11.99 9.92
N LYS A 210 -5.26 -12.74 11.01
CA LYS A 210 -4.46 -12.58 12.25
C LYS A 210 -3.24 -13.51 12.34
N ASP A 211 -3.30 -14.71 11.77
CA ASP A 211 -2.21 -15.68 11.85
C ASP A 211 -1.18 -15.46 10.74
N TYR A 212 -0.38 -14.43 10.95
CA TYR A 212 0.68 -13.99 10.06
C TYR A 212 1.72 -15.07 9.73
N ASN A 213 1.89 -16.05 10.61
CA ASN A 213 2.84 -17.15 10.41
C ASN A 213 2.41 -18.08 9.26
N GLY A 214 1.13 -18.06 8.89
CA GLY A 214 0.55 -18.85 7.82
C GLY A 214 0.46 -18.13 6.48
N GLN A 215 0.89 -16.86 6.40
CA GLN A 215 0.75 -16.01 5.22
C GLN A 215 2.00 -16.04 4.33
N THR A 216 1.79 -15.96 3.00
CA THR A 216 2.86 -15.86 1.98
C THR A 216 2.48 -14.91 0.85
#